data_AF-A0A314Y8V0-F1
#
_entry.id   AF-A0A314Y8V0-F1
#
_cell.length_a   1.000
_cell.length_b   1.000
_cell.length_c   1.000
_cell.angle_alpha   90.00
_cell.angle_beta   90.00
_cell.angle_gamma   90.00
#
_symmetry.space_group_name_H-M   'P 1'
#
loop_
_entity.id
_entity.type
_entity.pdbx_description
1 polymer ?
#
loop_
_entity_poly.entity_id
_entity_poly.type
_entity_poly.pdbx_seq_one_letter_code
_entity_poly.pdbx_strand_id
1 'polypeptide(L)'
;MISYYLSAPDFPSDGHDKKRPRAQQRQTSLTDLKETEHTLMLMCVLAKHWNSWVKAMKEMDSQLREKSIHLLAFISRGTQHLGESSSLNAPLVCPPILKEEFDGCKKPSFVNSRSGWFALSPLSCVSKPKFSAISTTTALAIKTQSTENSDHVSQSYFSDTVALQIYRITFLLLKFLCLQAEGAARRAEEVGFVDLDHFPELPMPEILHGLQDQAITIVTELCGDKRSNEIQIEVQSICCLLLQIMEMALHLELCVLQICSIRPVLGRVEDFSKEVKLLIKAMERHAFLKSSVKSLKQITSVIYPGLLQGEEFL
;
A
#
# COMPACT_ATOMS: atom_id res chain seq x y z
N MET A 1 -14.07 -12.07 -14.19
CA MET A 1 -13.36 -10.92 -14.79
C MET A 1 -12.79 -10.00 -13.71
N ILE A 2 -13.61 -9.47 -12.78
CA ILE A 2 -13.16 -8.68 -11.61
C ILE A 2 -12.09 -9.39 -10.77
N SER A 3 -12.27 -10.69 -10.51
CA SER A 3 -11.34 -11.48 -9.70
C SER A 3 -9.94 -11.64 -10.30
N TYR A 4 -9.75 -11.38 -11.60
CA TYR A 4 -8.44 -11.48 -12.26
C TYR A 4 -7.52 -10.32 -11.87
N TYR A 5 -8.09 -9.11 -11.75
CA TYR A 5 -7.37 -7.88 -11.42
C TYR A 5 -7.00 -7.78 -9.94
N LEU A 6 -7.66 -8.56 -9.08
CA LEU A 6 -7.37 -8.62 -7.64
C LEU A 6 -6.38 -9.73 -7.26
N SER A 7 -5.93 -10.55 -8.22
CA SER A 7 -4.93 -11.57 -7.94
C SER A 7 -3.59 -10.89 -7.64
N ALA A 8 -3.12 -11.03 -6.39
CA ALA A 8 -1.79 -10.57 -6.00
C ALA A 8 -0.70 -11.23 -6.87
N PRO A 9 0.41 -10.53 -7.16
CA PRO A 9 1.59 -11.16 -7.74
C PRO A 9 2.10 -12.28 -6.84
N ASP A 10 2.45 -13.43 -7.40
CA ASP A 10 2.98 -14.56 -6.63
C ASP A 10 4.35 -14.19 -6.01
N PHE A 11 4.48 -14.39 -4.68
CA PHE A 11 5.78 -14.28 -4.01
C PHE A 11 6.71 -15.42 -4.45
N PRO A 12 8.03 -15.18 -4.63
CA PRO A 12 8.98 -16.26 -4.65
C PRO A 12 9.00 -16.91 -3.26
N SER A 13 8.43 -18.11 -3.15
CA SER A 13 8.50 -18.92 -1.94
C SER A 13 9.96 -19.25 -1.66
N ASP A 14 10.51 -18.78 -0.54
CA ASP A 14 11.81 -19.20 -0.02
C ASP A 14 11.65 -20.58 0.63
N GLY A 15 11.43 -21.57 -0.22
CA GLY A 15 11.30 -22.97 0.14
C GLY A 15 12.44 -23.73 -0.49
N HIS A 16 13.45 -24.04 0.33
CA HIS A 16 14.38 -25.13 0.08
C HIS A 16 13.63 -26.47 0.12
N ASP A 17 12.66 -26.69 -0.78
CA ASP A 17 12.29 -28.03 -1.20
C ASP A 17 11.38 -28.04 -2.43
N LYS A 18 11.83 -28.79 -3.43
CA LYS A 18 11.13 -29.24 -4.64
C LYS A 18 10.71 -28.16 -5.64
N LYS A 19 11.43 -28.16 -6.76
CA LYS A 19 11.16 -27.53 -8.06
C LYS A 19 9.66 -27.49 -8.42
N ARG A 20 8.92 -26.49 -7.94
CA ARG A 20 7.73 -26.01 -8.65
C ARG A 20 8.21 -25.23 -9.88
N PRO A 21 7.57 -25.39 -11.06
CA PRO A 21 7.89 -24.54 -12.19
C PRO A 21 7.71 -23.09 -11.73
N ARG A 22 8.78 -22.28 -11.85
CA ARG A 22 8.71 -20.83 -11.61
C ARG A 22 7.51 -20.32 -12.39
N ALA A 23 6.43 -19.97 -11.71
CA ALA A 23 5.36 -19.20 -12.34
C ALA A 23 6.07 -17.97 -12.91
N GLN A 24 5.99 -17.76 -14.22
CA GLN A 24 6.54 -16.57 -14.85
C GLN A 24 6.05 -15.37 -14.03
N GLN A 25 6.98 -14.64 -13.40
CA GLN A 25 6.66 -13.44 -12.64
C GLN A 25 5.83 -12.56 -13.58
N ARG A 26 4.55 -12.44 -13.28
CA ARG A 26 3.60 -11.78 -14.18
C ARG A 26 4.03 -10.34 -14.29
N GLN A 27 4.35 -9.89 -15.51
CA GLN A 27 4.63 -8.50 -15.76
C GLN A 27 3.30 -7.75 -15.65
N THR A 28 3.20 -6.83 -14.69
CA THR A 28 2.02 -5.99 -14.48
C THR A 28 2.30 -4.63 -15.09
N SER A 29 1.52 -4.17 -16.06
CA SER A 29 1.69 -2.84 -16.63
C SER A 29 1.03 -1.75 -15.78
N LEU A 30 1.41 -0.49 -16.00
CA LEU A 30 0.71 0.64 -15.38
C LEU A 30 -0.76 0.71 -15.81
N THR A 31 -1.08 0.27 -17.03
CA THR A 31 -2.46 0.14 -17.51
C THR A 31 -3.24 -0.89 -16.71
N ASP A 32 -2.65 -2.05 -16.39
CA ASP A 32 -3.30 -3.08 -15.56
C ASP A 32 -3.60 -2.55 -14.14
N LEU A 33 -2.68 -1.76 -13.56
CA LEU A 33 -2.92 -1.10 -12.27
C LEU A 33 -4.08 -0.10 -12.35
N LYS A 34 -4.14 0.70 -13.42
CA LYS A 34 -5.28 1.60 -13.66
C LYS A 34 -6.59 0.84 -13.83
N GLU A 35 -6.61 -0.25 -14.58
CA GLU A 35 -7.82 -1.08 -14.73
C GLU A 35 -8.26 -1.69 -13.39
N THR A 36 -7.29 -2.08 -12.55
CA THR A 36 -7.54 -2.55 -11.19
C THR A 36 -8.18 -1.46 -10.32
N GLU A 37 -7.67 -0.22 -10.37
CA GLU A 37 -8.26 0.95 -9.70
C GLU A 37 -9.73 1.16 -10.12
N HIS A 38 -10.01 1.20 -11.43
CA HIS A 38 -11.37 1.41 -11.93
C HIS A 38 -12.33 0.28 -11.50
N THR A 39 -11.84 -0.96 -11.54
CA THR A 39 -12.60 -2.13 -11.09
C THR A 39 -12.96 -2.02 -9.61
N LEU A 40 -11.98 -1.67 -8.77
CA LEU A 40 -12.20 -1.48 -7.33
C LEU A 40 -13.12 -0.30 -7.01
N MET A 41 -13.04 0.78 -7.79
CA MET A 41 -13.94 1.91 -7.65
C MET A 41 -15.39 1.49 -7.91
N LEU A 42 -15.64 0.74 -8.99
CA LEU A 42 -16.96 0.18 -9.28
C LEU A 42 -17.44 -0.75 -8.15
N MET A 43 -16.57 -1.63 -7.66
CA MET A 43 -16.89 -2.51 -6.52
C MET A 43 -17.30 -1.70 -5.29
N CYS A 44 -16.57 -0.63 -4.94
CA CYS A 44 -16.92 0.23 -3.81
C CYS A 44 -18.29 0.90 -3.99
N VAL A 45 -18.61 1.37 -5.20
CA VAL A 45 -19.91 1.99 -5.49
C VAL A 45 -21.05 0.98 -5.32
N LEU A 46 -20.86 -0.26 -5.79
CA LEU A 46 -21.85 -1.33 -5.64
C LEU A 46 -22.00 -1.75 -4.17
N ALA A 47 -20.89 -1.88 -3.43
CA ALA A 47 -20.87 -2.29 -2.03
C ALA A 47 -21.57 -1.30 -1.08
N LYS A 48 -21.63 0.00 -1.43
CA LYS A 48 -22.43 1.00 -0.70
C LYS A 48 -23.91 0.62 -0.60
N HIS A 49 -24.43 -0.11 -1.59
CA HIS A 49 -25.80 -0.61 -1.59
C HIS A 49 -25.86 -2.02 -1.02
N TRP A 50 -25.53 -2.16 0.27
CA TRP A 50 -25.32 -3.43 0.97
C TRP A 50 -26.42 -4.49 0.73
N ASN A 51 -27.69 -4.09 0.83
CA ASN A 51 -28.82 -5.02 0.67
C ASN A 51 -28.90 -5.63 -0.74
N SER A 52 -28.52 -4.85 -1.76
CA SER A 52 -28.44 -5.32 -3.15
C SER A 52 -27.16 -6.11 -3.38
N TRP A 53 -26.04 -5.66 -2.79
CA TRP A 53 -24.75 -6.32 -2.86
C TRP A 53 -24.81 -7.75 -2.32
N VAL A 54 -25.31 -7.94 -1.09
CA VAL A 54 -25.38 -9.27 -0.44
C VAL A 54 -26.24 -10.24 -1.25
N LYS A 55 -27.32 -9.76 -1.87
CA LYS A 55 -28.19 -10.58 -2.73
C LYS A 55 -27.52 -10.94 -4.05
N ALA A 56 -26.87 -9.98 -4.71
CA ALA A 56 -26.28 -10.17 -6.03
C ALA A 56 -24.93 -10.90 -5.98
N MET A 57 -24.17 -10.74 -4.90
CA MET A 57 -22.78 -11.21 -4.79
C MET A 57 -22.61 -12.41 -3.85
N LYS A 58 -23.69 -13.07 -3.44
CA LYS A 58 -23.68 -14.15 -2.43
C LYS A 58 -22.58 -15.20 -2.62
N GLU A 59 -22.29 -15.60 -3.87
CA GLU A 59 -21.27 -16.62 -4.17
C GLU A 59 -19.87 -16.05 -4.41
N MET A 60 -19.77 -14.80 -4.85
CA MET A 60 -18.50 -14.16 -5.25
C MET A 60 -17.91 -13.25 -4.19
N ASP A 61 -18.71 -12.78 -3.22
CA ASP A 61 -18.30 -11.81 -2.20
C ASP A 61 -17.14 -12.32 -1.36
N SER A 62 -17.18 -13.59 -0.94
CA SER A 62 -16.09 -14.20 -0.16
C SER A 62 -14.79 -14.24 -0.94
N GLN A 63 -14.83 -14.67 -2.20
CA GLN A 63 -13.65 -14.74 -3.06
C GLN A 63 -13.07 -13.35 -3.36
N LEU A 64 -13.93 -12.34 -3.55
CA LEU A 64 -13.48 -10.97 -3.77
C LEU A 64 -12.83 -10.39 -2.53
N ARG A 65 -13.39 -10.66 -1.35
CA ARG A 65 -12.82 -10.24 -0.06
C ARG A 65 -11.47 -10.91 0.20
N GLU A 66 -11.38 -12.22 0.05
CA GLU A 66 -10.13 -12.99 0.20
C GLU A 66 -9.03 -12.43 -0.72
N LYS A 67 -9.33 -12.24 -2.01
CA LYS A 67 -8.39 -11.63 -2.96
C LYS A 67 -8.00 -10.21 -2.59
N SER A 68 -8.94 -9.42 -2.08
CA SER A 68 -8.66 -8.06 -1.62
C SER A 68 -7.69 -8.07 -0.43
N ILE A 69 -7.89 -8.98 0.52
CA ILE A 69 -6.99 -9.17 1.67
C ILE A 69 -5.62 -9.64 1.21
N HIS A 70 -5.53 -10.59 0.28
CA HIS A 70 -4.25 -11.06 -0.28
C HIS A 70 -3.49 -9.94 -1.00
N LEU A 71 -4.17 -9.12 -1.79
CA LEU A 71 -3.55 -7.97 -2.46
C LEU A 71 -3.09 -6.92 -1.44
N LEU A 72 -3.86 -6.65 -0.38
CA LEU A 72 -3.42 -5.79 0.72
C LEU A 72 -2.20 -6.37 1.45
N ALA A 73 -2.18 -7.68 1.71
CA ALA A 73 -1.04 -8.35 2.34
C ALA A 73 0.23 -8.19 1.49
N PHE A 74 0.12 -8.35 0.16
CA PHE A 74 1.21 -8.12 -0.77
C PHE A 74 1.74 -6.67 -0.68
N ILE A 75 0.85 -5.69 -0.72
CA ILE A 75 1.21 -4.27 -0.65
C ILE A 75 1.83 -3.91 0.70
N SER A 76 1.27 -4.43 1.80
CA SER A 76 1.74 -4.20 3.17
C SER A 76 3.15 -4.75 3.39
N ARG A 77 3.45 -5.94 2.84
CA ARG A 77 4.75 -6.61 3.03
C ARG A 77 5.84 -6.16 2.08
N GLY A 78 5.50 -5.45 1.00
CA GLY A 78 6.46 -5.00 -0.01
C GLY A 78 7.70 -4.31 0.57
N THR A 79 7.56 -3.62 1.71
CA THR A 79 8.61 -2.82 2.36
C THR A 79 9.46 -3.59 3.37
N GLN A 80 9.01 -4.74 3.88
CA GLN A 80 9.71 -5.50 4.92
C GLN A 80 10.98 -6.18 4.39
N HIS A 81 11.02 -6.53 3.10
CA HIS A 81 12.16 -7.21 2.46
C HIS A 81 13.38 -6.30 2.18
N LEU A 82 13.32 -5.01 2.46
CA LEU A 82 14.47 -4.11 2.30
C LEU A 82 15.48 -4.24 3.47
N GLY A 83 15.04 -4.71 4.63
CA GLY A 83 15.86 -4.82 5.85
C GLY A 83 16.59 -6.16 6.02
N GLU A 84 16.09 -7.24 5.44
CA GLU A 84 16.59 -8.60 5.63
C GLU A 84 17.10 -9.18 4.30
N SER A 85 18.42 -9.18 4.13
CA SER A 85 19.17 -9.83 3.04
C SER A 85 19.07 -9.19 1.64
N SER A 86 20.25 -9.04 1.03
CA SER A 86 20.56 -8.36 -0.22
C SER A 86 20.02 -9.05 -1.49
N SER A 87 18.76 -9.47 -1.52
CA SER A 87 18.13 -9.88 -2.77
C SER A 87 17.40 -8.68 -3.39
N LEU A 88 18.08 -8.03 -4.35
CA LEU A 88 17.59 -6.95 -5.22
C LEU A 88 16.45 -7.40 -6.15
N ASN A 89 15.50 -8.18 -5.64
CA ASN A 89 14.36 -8.66 -6.41
C ASN A 89 13.18 -7.74 -6.16
N ALA A 90 12.77 -7.00 -7.20
CA ALA A 90 11.59 -6.16 -7.13
C ALA A 90 10.35 -7.03 -6.83
N PRO A 91 9.56 -6.71 -5.79
CA PRO A 91 8.37 -7.51 -5.43
C PRO A 91 7.30 -7.48 -6.52
N LEU A 92 7.23 -6.38 -7.29
CA LEU A 92 6.41 -6.21 -8.48
C LEU A 92 7.33 -5.89 -9.68
N VAL A 93 7.00 -6.36 -10.88
CA VAL A 93 7.69 -5.95 -12.12
C VAL A 93 6.70 -5.18 -12.99
N CYS A 94 6.94 -3.89 -13.17
CA CYS A 94 6.10 -2.95 -13.91
C CYS A 94 6.93 -2.11 -14.88
N PRO A 95 7.37 -2.69 -16.01
CA PRO A 95 8.17 -1.97 -16.99
C PRO A 95 7.32 -0.93 -17.74
N PRO A 96 7.90 0.19 -18.18
CA PRO A 96 7.25 1.11 -19.10
C PRO A 96 7.02 0.42 -20.45
N ILE A 97 5.82 0.56 -21.01
CA ILE A 97 5.39 -0.03 -22.28
C ILE A 97 5.05 1.07 -23.29
N LEU A 98 4.48 2.19 -22.83
CA LEU A 98 4.07 3.30 -23.68
C LEU A 98 5.18 4.36 -23.82
N LYS A 99 5.17 5.10 -24.93
CA LYS A 99 6.19 6.14 -25.21
C LYS A 99 6.20 7.23 -24.13
N GLU A 100 5.01 7.61 -23.64
CA GLU A 100 4.84 8.59 -22.57
C GLU A 100 5.44 8.10 -21.25
N GLU A 101 5.39 6.79 -20.99
CA GLU A 101 5.98 6.17 -19.79
C GLU A 101 7.51 6.17 -19.87
N PHE A 102 8.07 5.88 -21.05
CA PHE A 102 9.51 6.02 -21.29
C PHE A 102 10.01 7.45 -21.13
N ASP A 103 9.22 8.45 -21.57
CA ASP A 103 9.55 9.85 -21.33
C ASP A 103 9.40 10.23 -19.85
N GLY A 104 8.47 9.61 -19.13
CA GLY A 104 8.35 9.70 -17.68
C GLY A 104 9.57 9.18 -16.92
N CYS A 105 10.22 8.11 -17.41
CA CYS A 105 11.47 7.61 -16.81
C CYS A 105 12.64 8.60 -16.90
N LYS A 106 12.61 9.55 -17.84
CA LYS A 106 13.64 10.59 -17.99
C LYS A 106 13.39 11.81 -17.10
N LYS A 107 12.16 11.99 -16.60
CA LYS A 107 11.79 13.12 -15.74
C LYS A 107 12.20 12.83 -14.30
N PRO A 108 12.65 13.85 -13.54
CA PRO A 108 12.98 13.67 -12.13
C PRO A 108 11.74 13.24 -11.33
N SER A 109 11.99 12.52 -10.24
CA SER A 109 10.98 12.21 -9.23
C SER A 109 10.38 13.51 -8.65
N PHE A 110 9.07 13.51 -8.46
CA PHE A 110 8.33 14.63 -7.87
C PHE A 110 8.01 14.41 -6.39
N VAL A 111 8.12 13.16 -5.90
CA VAL A 111 7.92 12.81 -4.48
C VAL A 111 9.26 12.68 -3.76
N ASN A 112 10.24 12.02 -4.40
CA ASN A 112 11.60 11.79 -3.89
C ASN A 112 11.64 11.19 -2.47
N SER A 113 10.63 10.38 -2.12
CA SER A 113 10.56 9.70 -0.82
C SER A 113 11.35 8.40 -0.86
N ARG A 114 12.14 8.16 0.18
CA ARG A 114 12.97 6.96 0.35
C ARG A 114 12.24 5.83 1.09
N SER A 115 10.93 5.96 1.24
CA SER A 115 10.11 5.09 2.08
C SER A 115 9.02 4.43 1.25
N GLY A 116 8.51 3.28 1.72
CA GLY A 116 7.33 2.67 1.10
C GLY A 116 7.55 2.16 -0.32
N TRP A 117 6.46 2.15 -1.08
CA TRP A 117 6.48 1.82 -2.50
C TRP A 117 7.20 2.85 -3.37
N PHE A 118 7.43 4.09 -2.89
CA PHE A 118 8.26 5.08 -3.59
C PHE A 118 9.74 4.68 -3.63
N ALA A 119 10.21 3.94 -2.63
CA ALA A 119 11.56 3.35 -2.62
C ALA A 119 11.68 2.08 -3.49
N LEU A 120 10.60 1.30 -3.58
CA LEU A 120 10.58 0.00 -4.23
C LEU A 120 10.28 0.09 -5.73
N SER A 121 9.42 1.02 -6.13
CA SER A 121 8.97 1.15 -7.52
C SER A 121 10.09 1.40 -8.54
N PRO A 122 11.21 2.09 -8.24
CA PRO A 122 12.30 2.21 -9.20
C PRO A 122 12.86 0.85 -9.60
N LEU A 123 13.03 -0.08 -8.63
CA LEU A 123 13.49 -1.45 -8.88
C LEU A 123 12.50 -2.23 -9.77
N SER A 124 11.20 -1.98 -9.57
CA SER A 124 10.11 -2.57 -10.35
C SER A 124 10.04 -2.07 -11.80
N CYS A 125 10.55 -0.88 -12.08
CA CYS A 125 10.42 -0.21 -13.37
C CYS A 125 11.61 -0.45 -14.32
N VAL A 126 12.65 -1.18 -13.89
CA VAL A 126 13.83 -1.44 -14.72
C VAL A 126 13.46 -2.37 -15.88
N SER A 127 13.42 -1.80 -17.08
CA SER A 127 13.43 -2.60 -18.30
C SER A 127 14.84 -3.20 -18.43
N LYS A 128 15.01 -4.52 -18.24
CA LYS A 128 16.16 -5.19 -18.87
C LYS A 128 15.89 -5.14 -20.37
N PRO A 129 16.65 -4.39 -21.19
CA PRO A 129 16.42 -4.40 -22.62
C PRO A 129 16.89 -5.76 -23.13
N LYS A 130 15.98 -6.71 -23.32
CA LYS A 130 16.23 -7.84 -24.20
C LYS A 130 16.03 -7.37 -25.63
N PHE A 131 16.92 -6.51 -26.11
CA PHE A 131 17.10 -6.38 -27.55
C PHE A 131 17.83 -7.64 -28.02
N SER A 132 17.04 -8.66 -28.34
CA SER A 132 17.40 -9.69 -29.31
C SER A 132 17.50 -9.02 -30.69
N ALA A 133 18.52 -8.20 -30.90
CA ALA A 133 18.90 -7.78 -32.23
C ALA A 133 19.93 -8.79 -32.74
N ILE A 134 19.45 -9.75 -33.54
CA ILE A 134 20.29 -10.48 -34.48
C ILE A 134 20.88 -9.42 -35.40
N SER A 135 22.15 -9.08 -35.19
CA SER A 135 22.93 -8.31 -36.15
C SER A 135 24.25 -9.03 -36.35
N THR A 136 24.25 -9.91 -37.34
CA THR A 136 25.45 -10.49 -37.94
C THR A 136 26.30 -9.38 -38.55
N THR A 137 27.41 -9.02 -37.90
CA THR A 137 28.65 -8.63 -38.61
C THR A 137 29.83 -8.54 -37.65
N THR A 138 30.94 -9.10 -38.10
CA THR A 138 32.28 -9.24 -37.51
C THR A 138 32.97 -7.92 -37.17
N ALA A 139 33.63 -7.84 -36.00
CA ALA A 139 35.07 -7.49 -35.82
C ALA A 139 35.40 -6.84 -34.45
N LEU A 140 36.33 -7.50 -33.73
CA LEU A 140 37.42 -6.99 -32.89
C LEU A 140 37.21 -5.81 -31.89
N ALA A 141 37.34 -6.19 -30.61
CA ALA A 141 38.09 -5.53 -29.54
C ALA A 141 37.79 -4.06 -29.17
N ILE A 142 37.15 -3.85 -28.01
CA ILE A 142 37.71 -3.04 -26.90
C ILE A 142 37.30 -3.68 -25.57
N LYS A 143 38.30 -4.11 -24.79
CA LYS A 143 38.19 -4.49 -23.39
C LYS A 143 38.01 -3.21 -22.58
N THR A 144 36.77 -2.88 -22.20
CA THR A 144 36.50 -1.85 -21.19
C THR A 144 36.08 -2.58 -19.92
N GLN A 145 36.97 -2.55 -18.92
CA GLN A 145 36.62 -2.84 -17.53
C GLN A 145 35.44 -1.94 -17.15
N SER A 146 34.24 -2.51 -17.01
CA SER A 146 33.18 -1.86 -16.25
C SER A 146 33.45 -2.17 -14.78
N THR A 147 34.12 -1.20 -14.14
CA THR A 147 34.15 -0.97 -12.71
C THR A 147 32.81 -1.34 -12.09
N GLU A 148 32.85 -2.03 -10.95
CA GLU A 148 31.75 -2.18 -10.01
C GLU A 148 31.20 -0.78 -9.66
N ASN A 149 30.27 -0.27 -10.46
CA ASN A 149 29.36 0.78 -10.04
C ASN A 149 28.09 0.06 -9.63
N SER A 150 27.81 0.09 -8.34
CA SER A 150 26.49 -0.15 -7.79
C SER A 150 25.48 0.67 -8.61
N ASP A 151 24.76 0.02 -9.51
CA ASP A 151 23.69 0.62 -10.30
C ASP A 151 22.60 1.13 -9.34
N HIS A 152 22.76 2.36 -8.87
CA HIS A 152 21.72 3.07 -8.13
C HIS A 152 20.57 3.30 -9.10
N VAL A 153 19.53 2.47 -8.97
CA VAL A 153 18.29 2.68 -9.71
C VAL A 153 17.67 4.01 -9.26
N SER A 154 17.72 5.00 -10.13
CA SER A 154 17.27 6.36 -9.82
C SER A 154 15.75 6.46 -9.83
N GLN A 155 15.17 7.09 -8.81
CA GLN A 155 13.75 7.45 -8.78
C GLN A 155 13.41 8.41 -9.92
N SER A 156 12.27 8.17 -10.57
CA SER A 156 11.78 8.93 -11.72
C SER A 156 10.30 9.28 -11.56
N TYR A 157 9.79 10.18 -12.40
CA TYR A 157 8.37 10.48 -12.44
C TYR A 157 7.51 9.22 -12.69
N PHE A 158 7.99 8.28 -13.51
CA PHE A 158 7.27 7.03 -13.78
C PHE A 158 7.20 6.13 -12.54
N SER A 159 8.31 5.95 -11.81
CA SER A 159 8.32 5.15 -10.59
C SER A 159 7.41 5.75 -9.51
N ASP A 160 7.36 7.07 -9.38
CA ASP A 160 6.43 7.75 -8.47
C ASP A 160 4.96 7.53 -8.88
N THR A 161 4.69 7.54 -10.20
CA THR A 161 3.35 7.28 -10.73
C THR A 161 2.88 5.85 -10.43
N VAL A 162 3.78 4.87 -10.54
CA VAL A 162 3.49 3.46 -10.20
C VAL A 162 3.22 3.33 -8.69
N ALA A 163 4.07 3.91 -7.84
CA ALA A 163 3.88 3.88 -6.39
C ALA A 163 2.57 4.55 -5.96
N LEU A 164 2.26 5.72 -6.53
CA LEU A 164 1.00 6.41 -6.31
C LEU A 164 -0.19 5.53 -6.71
N GLN A 165 -0.10 4.80 -7.83
CA GLN A 165 -1.19 3.91 -8.22
C GLN A 165 -1.40 2.74 -7.26
N ILE A 166 -0.31 2.17 -6.73
CA ILE A 166 -0.39 1.13 -5.70
C ILE A 166 -1.16 1.65 -4.48
N TYR A 167 -0.84 2.86 -3.99
CA TYR A 167 -1.55 3.45 -2.86
C TYR A 167 -3.02 3.78 -3.16
N ARG A 168 -3.37 4.19 -4.38
CA ARG A 168 -4.78 4.37 -4.78
C ARG A 168 -5.55 3.05 -4.74
N ILE A 169 -4.94 1.97 -5.24
CA ILE A 169 -5.48 0.61 -5.13
C ILE A 169 -5.65 0.22 -3.66
N THR A 170 -4.65 0.46 -2.81
CA THR A 170 -4.72 0.21 -1.36
C THR A 170 -5.90 0.92 -0.71
N PHE A 171 -6.08 2.22 -1.00
CA PHE A 171 -7.18 3.01 -0.47
C PHE A 171 -8.53 2.40 -0.85
N LEU A 172 -8.71 2.01 -2.12
CA LEU A 172 -9.97 1.41 -2.57
C LEU A 172 -10.20 0.01 -1.99
N LEU A 173 -9.15 -0.79 -1.79
CA LEU A 173 -9.24 -2.09 -1.11
C LEU A 173 -9.70 -1.92 0.34
N LEU A 174 -9.04 -1.03 1.10
CA LEU A 174 -9.46 -0.72 2.47
C LEU A 174 -10.89 -0.17 2.50
N LYS A 175 -11.27 0.66 1.53
CA LYS A 175 -12.65 1.18 1.42
C LYS A 175 -13.67 0.11 1.21
N PHE A 176 -13.39 -0.83 0.32
CA PHE A 176 -14.26 -1.98 0.10
C PHE A 176 -14.43 -2.80 1.39
N LEU A 177 -13.33 -3.09 2.09
CA LEU A 177 -13.36 -3.86 3.34
C LEU A 177 -14.08 -3.11 4.48
N CYS A 178 -13.86 -1.80 4.63
CA CYS A 178 -14.59 -0.98 5.58
C CYS A 178 -16.10 -1.00 5.31
N LEU A 179 -16.52 -0.92 4.04
CA LEU A 179 -17.94 -1.02 3.66
C LEU A 179 -18.52 -2.40 4.03
N GLN A 180 -17.76 -3.48 3.85
CA GLN A 180 -18.19 -4.81 4.27
C GLN A 180 -18.31 -4.93 5.79
N ALA A 181 -17.32 -4.42 6.54
CA ALA A 181 -17.33 -4.40 8.00
C ALA A 181 -18.50 -3.57 8.55
N GLU A 182 -18.74 -2.39 7.98
CA GLU A 182 -19.87 -1.52 8.34
C GLU A 182 -21.21 -2.18 8.06
N GLY A 183 -21.37 -2.82 6.89
CA GLY A 183 -22.57 -3.57 6.53
C GLY A 183 -22.85 -4.74 7.48
N ALA A 184 -21.80 -5.41 7.96
CA ALA A 184 -21.90 -6.47 8.95
C ALA A 184 -22.23 -5.94 10.36
N ALA A 185 -21.61 -4.83 10.78
CA ALA A 185 -21.87 -4.17 12.06
C ALA A 185 -23.33 -3.70 12.16
N ARG A 186 -23.86 -3.03 11.12
CA ARG A 186 -25.27 -2.60 11.08
C ARG A 186 -26.24 -3.78 11.23
N ARG A 187 -25.95 -4.92 10.57
CA ARG A 187 -26.78 -6.13 10.75
C ARG A 187 -26.68 -6.69 12.17
N ALA A 188 -25.49 -6.69 12.77
CA ALA A 188 -25.33 -7.14 14.14
C ALA A 188 -26.11 -6.26 15.13
N GLU A 189 -26.14 -4.95 14.90
CA GLU A 189 -26.98 -4.02 15.66
C GLU A 189 -28.48 -4.30 15.48
N GLU A 190 -28.95 -4.54 14.25
CA GLU A 190 -30.35 -4.85 13.95
C GLU A 190 -30.84 -6.17 14.59
N VAL A 191 -29.99 -7.19 14.56
CA VAL A 191 -30.32 -8.54 15.08
C VAL A 191 -29.98 -8.66 16.59
N GLY A 192 -29.19 -7.73 17.13
CA GLY A 192 -28.81 -7.67 18.54
C GLY A 192 -27.67 -8.60 18.95
N PHE A 193 -27.04 -9.29 18.00
CA PHE A 193 -25.85 -10.12 18.23
C PHE A 193 -24.98 -10.19 16.96
N VAL A 194 -23.69 -10.50 17.14
CA VAL A 194 -22.75 -10.72 16.03
C VAL A 194 -22.82 -12.17 15.59
N ASP A 195 -23.31 -12.40 14.37
CA ASP A 195 -23.27 -13.71 13.72
C ASP A 195 -21.85 -13.94 13.17
N LEU A 196 -21.02 -14.63 13.96
CA LEU A 196 -19.63 -14.91 13.61
C LEU A 196 -19.51 -15.80 12.36
N ASP A 197 -20.48 -16.67 12.09
CA ASP A 197 -20.46 -17.58 10.94
C ASP A 197 -20.69 -16.83 9.63
N HIS A 198 -21.37 -15.68 9.69
CA HIS A 198 -21.67 -14.82 8.54
C HIS A 198 -20.92 -13.47 8.58
N PHE A 199 -19.98 -13.29 9.52
CA PHE A 199 -19.16 -12.09 9.62
C PHE A 199 -18.10 -12.10 8.52
N PRO A 200 -17.87 -10.98 7.79
CA PRO A 200 -16.85 -10.93 6.76
C PRO A 200 -15.45 -11.11 7.35
N GLU A 201 -14.65 -11.95 6.71
CA GLU A 201 -13.21 -12.07 7.02
C GLU A 201 -12.53 -10.70 6.97
N LEU A 202 -11.82 -10.34 8.03
CA LEU A 202 -11.08 -9.08 8.12
C LEU A 202 -9.59 -9.33 7.89
N PRO A 203 -8.82 -8.31 7.42
CA PRO A 203 -7.38 -8.41 7.34
C PRO A 203 -6.76 -8.74 8.69
N MET A 204 -5.72 -9.58 8.69
CA MET A 204 -4.91 -9.81 9.88
C MET A 204 -4.27 -8.49 10.35
N PRO A 205 -4.11 -8.26 11.67
CA PRO A 205 -3.54 -7.02 12.21
C PRO A 205 -2.19 -6.64 11.60
N GLU A 206 -1.32 -7.61 11.32
CA GLU A 206 0.01 -7.36 10.76
C GLU A 206 -0.04 -6.71 9.36
N ILE A 207 -1.09 -6.98 8.58
CA ILE A 207 -1.33 -6.32 7.28
C ILE A 207 -1.72 -4.85 7.52
N LEU A 208 -2.55 -4.59 8.52
CA LEU A 208 -3.00 -3.23 8.84
C LEU A 208 -1.84 -2.41 9.40
N HIS A 209 -1.05 -3.00 10.30
CA HIS A 209 0.14 -2.37 10.89
C HIS A 209 1.15 -1.99 9.82
N GLY A 210 1.47 -2.89 8.89
CA GLY A 210 2.42 -2.57 7.82
C GLY A 210 1.97 -1.40 6.93
N LEU A 211 0.66 -1.24 6.69
CA LEU A 211 0.12 -0.07 5.98
C LEU A 211 0.18 1.21 6.82
N GLN A 212 -0.11 1.13 8.11
CA GLN A 212 0.00 2.25 9.05
C GLN A 212 1.45 2.76 9.11
N ASP A 213 2.41 1.85 9.28
CA ASP A 213 3.83 2.18 9.43
C ASP A 213 4.41 2.78 8.14
N GLN A 214 4.00 2.26 6.97
CA GLN A 214 4.33 2.87 5.68
C GLN A 214 3.82 4.31 5.57
N ALA A 215 2.53 4.54 5.89
CA ALA A 215 1.94 5.87 5.82
C ALA A 215 2.62 6.85 6.79
N ILE A 216 2.85 6.44 8.04
CA ILE A 216 3.59 7.22 9.04
C ILE A 216 4.96 7.63 8.49
N THR A 217 5.74 6.67 8.01
CA THR A 217 7.12 6.92 7.58
C THR A 217 7.17 7.89 6.41
N ILE A 218 6.36 7.66 5.37
CA ILE A 218 6.32 8.50 4.17
C ILE A 218 5.82 9.91 4.50
N VAL A 219 4.72 10.04 5.23
CA VAL A 219 4.14 11.36 5.53
C VAL A 219 5.06 12.15 6.47
N THR A 220 5.70 11.49 7.43
CA THR A 220 6.69 12.14 8.32
C THR A 220 7.90 12.62 7.54
N GLU A 221 8.38 11.83 6.55
CA GLU A 221 9.45 12.22 5.64
C GLU A 221 9.06 13.46 4.81
N LEU A 222 7.90 13.41 4.14
CA LEU A 222 7.43 14.47 3.25
C LEU A 222 7.07 15.77 3.98
N CYS A 223 6.54 15.68 5.20
CA CYS A 223 6.20 16.84 6.03
C CYS A 223 7.36 17.33 6.90
N GLY A 224 8.42 16.52 7.04
CA GLY A 224 9.53 16.73 7.96
C GLY A 224 10.65 17.62 7.41
N ASP A 225 10.70 17.90 6.11
CA ASP A 225 11.71 18.78 5.53
C ASP A 225 11.53 20.21 6.05
N LYS A 226 12.46 20.63 6.91
CA LYS A 226 12.41 21.91 7.62
C LYS A 226 12.70 23.11 6.72
N ARG A 227 13.07 22.89 5.46
CA ARG A 227 13.59 23.95 4.57
C ARG A 227 12.49 24.71 3.83
N SER A 228 11.27 24.19 3.75
CA SER A 228 10.15 24.80 3.04
C SER A 228 8.83 24.49 3.75
N ASN A 229 8.07 25.51 4.13
CA ASN A 229 6.67 25.32 4.54
C ASN A 229 5.73 25.11 3.34
N GLU A 230 6.22 25.32 2.12
CA GLU A 230 5.48 25.07 0.89
C GLU A 230 5.75 23.66 0.37
N ILE A 231 4.75 22.80 0.54
CA ILE A 231 4.68 21.48 -0.07
C ILE A 231 3.93 21.61 -1.41
N GLN A 232 4.47 21.00 -2.47
CA GLN A 232 3.82 20.95 -3.78
C GLN A 232 2.42 20.31 -3.69
N ILE A 233 1.45 20.78 -4.49
CA ILE A 233 0.05 20.34 -4.43
C ILE A 233 -0.07 18.82 -4.64
N GLU A 234 0.73 18.26 -5.54
CA GLU A 234 0.82 16.83 -5.80
C GLU A 234 1.20 16.05 -4.54
N VAL A 235 2.22 16.53 -3.82
CA VAL A 235 2.69 15.91 -2.56
C VAL A 235 1.66 16.08 -1.44
N GLN A 236 0.97 17.22 -1.37
CA GLN A 236 -0.15 17.41 -0.44
C GLN A 236 -1.23 16.35 -0.65
N SER A 237 -1.61 16.09 -1.91
CA SER A 237 -2.61 15.07 -2.26
C SER A 237 -2.17 13.66 -1.86
N ILE A 238 -0.88 13.36 -1.97
CA ILE A 238 -0.29 12.08 -1.54
C ILE A 238 -0.35 11.94 -0.03
N CYS A 239 0.02 12.98 0.73
CA CYS A 239 -0.08 12.96 2.19
C CYS A 239 -1.52 12.70 2.64
N CYS A 240 -2.49 13.39 2.04
CA CYS A 240 -3.91 13.17 2.33
C CYS A 240 -4.35 11.73 2.03
N LEU A 241 -3.94 11.16 0.88
CA LEU A 241 -4.25 9.78 0.52
C LEU A 241 -3.67 8.78 1.53
N LEU A 242 -2.40 8.93 1.91
CA LEU A 242 -1.74 8.04 2.86
C LEU A 242 -2.37 8.11 4.26
N LEU A 243 -2.77 9.30 4.70
CA LEU A 243 -3.47 9.48 5.97
C LEU A 243 -4.86 8.84 5.93
N GLN A 244 -5.58 8.94 4.81
CA GLN A 244 -6.85 8.22 4.64
C GLN A 244 -6.63 6.70 4.69
N ILE A 245 -5.58 6.17 4.06
CA ILE A 245 -5.21 4.74 4.15
C ILE A 245 -4.95 4.36 5.61
N MET A 246 -4.17 5.16 6.34
CA MET A 246 -3.86 4.93 7.76
C MET A 246 -5.13 4.94 8.62
N GLU A 247 -5.99 5.94 8.46
CA GLU A 247 -7.26 6.04 9.20
C GLU A 247 -8.15 4.81 8.94
N MET A 248 -8.24 4.35 7.69
CA MET A 248 -9.06 3.18 7.35
C MET A 248 -8.46 1.87 7.89
N ALA A 249 -7.13 1.75 7.87
CA ALA A 249 -6.45 0.62 8.49
C ALA A 249 -6.69 0.58 10.01
N LEU A 250 -6.67 1.73 10.69
CA LEU A 250 -7.02 1.84 12.11
C LEU A 250 -8.49 1.49 12.37
N HIS A 251 -9.43 1.90 11.51
CA HIS A 251 -10.84 1.52 11.66
C HIS A 251 -11.03 0.00 11.56
N LEU A 252 -10.39 -0.64 10.58
CA LEU A 252 -10.44 -2.10 10.45
C LEU A 252 -9.77 -2.81 11.63
N GLU A 253 -8.68 -2.27 12.16
CA GLU A 253 -8.04 -2.79 13.36
C GLU A 253 -9.00 -2.72 14.56
N LEU A 254 -9.69 -1.59 14.75
CA LEU A 254 -10.71 -1.46 15.78
C LEU A 254 -11.80 -2.53 15.64
N CYS A 255 -12.27 -2.78 14.41
CA CYS A 255 -13.24 -3.84 14.15
C CYS A 255 -12.69 -5.22 14.58
N VAL A 256 -11.47 -5.57 14.17
CA VAL A 256 -10.83 -6.84 14.55
C VAL A 256 -10.72 -6.98 16.07
N LEU A 257 -10.27 -5.93 16.78
CA LEU A 257 -10.15 -5.94 18.24
C LEU A 257 -11.50 -6.16 18.92
N GLN A 258 -12.55 -5.48 18.46
CA GLN A 258 -13.90 -5.58 19.03
C GLN A 258 -14.53 -6.95 18.79
N ILE A 259 -14.49 -7.45 17.55
CA ILE A 259 -15.15 -8.71 17.16
C ILE A 259 -14.45 -9.91 17.79
N CYS A 260 -13.11 -9.93 17.74
CA CYS A 260 -12.33 -11.02 18.31
C CYS A 260 -12.13 -10.86 19.84
N SER A 261 -12.61 -9.77 20.45
CA SER A 261 -12.41 -9.46 21.88
C SER A 261 -10.95 -9.55 22.32
N ILE A 262 -10.03 -9.16 21.44
CA ILE A 262 -8.58 -9.15 21.69
C ILE A 262 -8.10 -7.74 22.05
N ARG A 263 -7.01 -7.66 22.80
CA ARG A 263 -6.35 -6.39 23.12
C ARG A 263 -5.12 -6.20 22.23
N PRO A 264 -4.74 -4.95 21.90
CA PRO A 264 -3.50 -4.69 21.21
C PRO A 264 -2.29 -5.19 22.00
N VAL A 265 -1.27 -5.69 21.29
CA VAL A 265 -0.02 -6.16 21.89
C VAL A 265 0.79 -4.96 22.39
N LEU A 266 1.26 -5.01 23.65
CA LEU A 266 1.92 -3.87 24.31
C LEU A 266 3.09 -3.29 23.50
N GLY A 267 3.97 -4.15 22.95
CA GLY A 267 5.10 -3.69 22.13
C GLY A 267 4.66 -2.88 20.91
N ARG A 268 3.60 -3.31 20.21
CA ARG A 268 3.01 -2.57 19.10
C ARG A 268 2.49 -1.20 19.56
N VAL A 269 1.83 -1.13 20.71
CA VAL A 269 1.30 0.14 21.26
C VAL A 269 2.44 1.14 21.49
N GLU A 270 3.55 0.69 22.08
CA GLU A 270 4.69 1.56 22.40
C GLU A 270 5.37 2.11 21.15
N ASP A 271 5.61 1.26 20.15
CA ASP A 271 6.27 1.68 18.91
C ASP A 271 5.36 2.60 18.08
N PHE A 272 4.08 2.22 17.91
CA PHE A 272 3.10 3.07 17.25
C PHE A 272 2.94 4.43 17.95
N SER A 273 2.95 4.44 19.29
CA SER A 273 2.84 5.68 20.09
C SER A 273 3.98 6.65 19.82
N LYS A 274 5.21 6.16 19.75
CA LYS A 274 6.39 7.00 19.45
C LYS A 274 6.27 7.59 18.04
N GLU A 275 5.91 6.75 17.08
CA GLU A 275 5.84 7.10 15.67
C GLU A 275 4.69 8.07 15.36
N VAL A 276 3.49 7.82 15.87
CA VAL A 276 2.31 8.68 15.63
C VAL A 276 2.49 10.07 16.22
N LYS A 277 3.22 10.21 17.35
CA LYS A 277 3.56 11.51 17.94
C LYS A 277 4.49 12.32 17.02
N LEU A 278 5.49 11.65 16.41
CA LEU A 278 6.37 12.29 15.44
C LEU A 278 5.60 12.73 14.20
N LEU A 279 4.71 11.87 13.70
CA LEU A 279 3.82 12.18 12.58
C LEU A 279 2.95 13.41 12.87
N ILE A 280 2.21 13.41 13.99
CA ILE A 280 1.33 14.53 14.38
C ILE A 280 2.12 15.84 14.44
N LYS A 281 3.29 15.83 15.08
CA LYS A 281 4.17 17.00 15.17
C LYS A 281 4.64 17.51 13.80
N ALA A 282 4.90 16.61 12.86
CA ALA A 282 5.25 16.98 11.49
C ALA A 282 4.06 17.59 10.74
N MET A 283 2.85 17.07 10.95
CA MET A 283 1.62 17.51 10.29
C MET A 283 1.06 18.83 10.83
N GLU A 284 1.26 19.15 12.11
CA GLU A 284 0.71 20.35 12.77
C GLU A 284 1.13 21.68 12.11
N ARG A 285 2.24 21.68 11.37
CA ARG A 285 2.74 22.84 10.63
C ARG A 285 1.97 23.12 9.34
N HIS A 286 1.19 22.16 8.87
CA HIS A 286 0.60 22.16 7.54
C HIS A 286 -0.92 22.30 7.63
N ALA A 287 -1.45 23.46 7.22
CA ALA A 287 -2.87 23.78 7.37
C ALA A 287 -3.80 22.77 6.68
N PHE A 288 -3.40 22.23 5.53
CA PHE A 288 -4.20 21.26 4.77
C PHE A 288 -4.38 19.91 5.49
N LEU A 289 -3.52 19.59 6.48
CA LEU A 289 -3.58 18.34 7.25
C LEU A 289 -4.33 18.46 8.57
N LYS A 290 -4.82 19.65 8.94
CA LYS A 290 -5.47 19.89 10.23
C LYS A 290 -6.66 18.97 10.50
N SER A 291 -7.45 18.68 9.47
CA SER A 291 -8.59 17.75 9.60
C SER A 291 -8.13 16.32 9.85
N SER A 292 -7.11 15.85 9.13
CA SER A 292 -6.53 14.52 9.31
C SER A 292 -5.88 14.36 10.68
N VAL A 293 -5.17 15.38 11.20
CA VAL A 293 -4.65 15.34 12.58
C VAL A 293 -5.77 15.12 13.59
N LYS A 294 -6.89 15.86 13.45
CA LYS A 294 -8.02 15.72 14.36
C LYS A 294 -8.64 14.33 14.28
N SER A 295 -8.88 13.83 13.07
CA SER A 295 -9.43 12.48 12.82
C SER A 295 -8.52 11.42 13.43
N LEU A 296 -7.21 11.50 13.16
CA LEU A 296 -6.20 10.58 13.67
C LEU A 296 -6.14 10.58 15.20
N LYS A 297 -6.08 11.76 15.84
CA LYS A 297 -6.10 11.85 17.32
C LYS A 297 -7.35 11.17 17.90
N GLN A 298 -8.51 11.36 17.27
CA GLN A 298 -9.76 10.74 17.71
C GLN A 298 -9.71 9.21 17.60
N ILE A 299 -9.39 8.63 16.44
CA ILE A 299 -9.39 7.17 16.29
C ILE A 299 -8.29 6.50 17.13
N THR A 300 -7.11 7.10 17.22
CA THR A 300 -6.02 6.59 18.04
C THR A 300 -6.40 6.56 19.52
N SER A 301 -7.17 7.55 20.01
CA SER A 301 -7.65 7.56 21.40
C SER A 301 -8.64 6.43 21.72
N VAL A 302 -9.37 5.94 20.71
CA VAL A 302 -10.33 4.84 20.85
C VAL A 302 -9.61 3.49 20.87
N ILE A 303 -8.65 3.29 19.96
CA ILE A 303 -7.91 2.03 19.83
C ILE A 303 -6.89 1.86 20.97
N TYR A 304 -6.23 2.96 21.34
CA TYR A 304 -5.17 3.00 22.34
C TYR A 304 -5.49 4.04 23.43
N PRO A 305 -6.39 3.73 24.38
CA PRO A 305 -6.73 4.64 25.47
C PRO A 305 -5.48 5.09 26.24
N GLY A 306 -5.34 6.40 26.48
CA GLY A 306 -4.21 6.98 27.22
C GLY A 306 -2.98 7.33 26.37
N LEU A 307 -2.93 6.97 25.08
CA LEU A 307 -1.76 7.22 24.22
C LEU A 307 -1.44 8.71 24.03
N LEU A 308 -2.49 9.54 23.96
CA LEU A 308 -2.43 11.00 23.72
C LEU A 308 -2.68 11.86 24.98
N GLN A 309 -2.90 11.25 26.14
CA GLN A 309 -3.18 11.99 27.39
C GLN A 309 -1.92 12.62 28.02
N GLY A 310 -0.74 12.40 27.44
CA GLY A 310 0.54 12.96 27.92
C GLY A 310 0.87 14.37 27.38
N GLU A 311 0.00 15.02 26.60
CA GLU A 311 0.26 16.35 26.02
C GLU A 311 -0.18 17.53 26.94
N GLU A 312 -0.78 17.28 28.12
CA GLU A 312 -1.18 18.34 29.08
C GLU A 312 -0.16 18.62 30.20
N PHE A 313 0.99 17.94 30.22
CA PHE A 313 2.05 18.20 31.20
C PHE A 313 3.43 18.27 30.52
N LEU A 314 3.71 19.39 29.84
CA LEU A 314 5.05 19.98 29.68
C LEU A 314 4.97 21.38 29.07
#